data_AF-A0A935TAB5-F1
#
_entry.id   AF-A0A935TAB5-F1
#
_cell.length_a   1.000
_cell.length_b   1.000
_cell.length_c   1.000
_cell.angle_alpha   90.00
_cell.angle_beta   90.00
_cell.angle_gamma   90.00
#
_symmetry.space_group_name_H-M   'P 1'
#
loop_
_entity.id
_entity.type
_entity.pdbx_description
1 polymer ?
#
loop_
_entity_poly.entity_id
_entity_poly.type
_entity_poly.pdbx_seq_one_letter_code
_entity_poly.pdbx_strand_id
1 'polypeptide(L)'
;MTSNCADQLTVVARGEPPRTASREADKAPDKKKAASCQLWSDLASSDADQVERLLTDQFAAFKATRRTVAENSGYWVFIPPLANKEEASKKAAELQQLGISDFFVVQASGANQLAISLGTYRSEEAANAGLETLRAKGVKSAKMGERKGRPPFNTLEIHGPEAQAEALRKAIAALLPRAVPTVCKPRSVP
;
A
#
# COMPACT_ATOMS: atom_id res chain seq x y z
N MET A 1 -33.82 -18.85 56.83
CA MET A 1 -33.76 -18.98 55.36
C MET A 1 -34.54 -17.83 54.76
N THR A 2 -33.99 -17.23 53.70
CA THR A 2 -34.54 -16.21 52.77
C THR A 2 -34.80 -14.78 53.28
N SER A 3 -33.76 -13.97 53.05
CA SER A 3 -33.65 -12.56 52.59
C SER A 3 -34.67 -11.49 52.96
N ASN A 4 -34.11 -10.40 53.51
CA ASN A 4 -34.66 -9.07 53.78
C ASN A 4 -34.24 -8.06 52.69
N CYS A 5 -35.09 -7.08 52.35
CA CYS A 5 -34.79 -5.70 51.88
C CYS A 5 -36.13 -4.96 51.71
N ALA A 6 -36.54 -4.07 52.62
CA ALA A 6 -36.19 -2.64 52.72
C ALA A 6 -36.56 -1.87 51.42
N ASP A 7 -37.73 -1.26 51.39
CA ASP A 7 -38.04 0.14 51.76
C ASP A 7 -37.92 1.09 50.55
N GLN A 8 -39.07 1.47 50.01
CA GLN A 8 -39.23 2.41 48.90
C GLN A 8 -39.66 3.77 49.48
N LEU A 9 -38.74 4.73 49.46
CA LEU A 9 -39.03 6.12 49.79
C LEU A 9 -39.36 6.92 48.52
N THR A 10 -40.55 7.53 48.50
CA THR A 10 -41.03 8.41 47.42
C THR A 10 -40.80 9.87 47.80
N VAL A 11 -40.26 10.71 46.91
CA VAL A 11 -40.30 12.18 47.04
C VAL A 11 -40.66 12.86 45.72
N VAL A 12 -41.86 13.45 45.73
CA VAL A 12 -42.46 14.66 45.09
C VAL A 12 -41.48 15.66 44.41
N ALA A 13 -41.79 16.51 43.41
CA ALA A 13 -43.05 17.11 42.92
C ALA A 13 -42.88 17.77 41.52
N ARG A 14 -44.04 18.14 40.95
CA ARG A 14 -44.37 18.84 39.70
C ARG A 14 -43.76 20.24 39.52
N GLY A 15 -43.52 20.62 38.26
CA GLY A 15 -43.48 22.00 37.77
C GLY A 15 -43.30 22.11 36.24
N GLU A 16 -44.39 22.33 35.51
CA GLU A 16 -44.50 22.72 34.07
C GLU A 16 -45.46 23.94 34.05
N PRO A 17 -45.34 25.01 33.21
CA PRO A 17 -45.53 25.00 31.73
C PRO A 17 -44.78 26.13 30.95
N PRO A 18 -45.02 26.41 29.63
CA PRO A 18 -45.88 25.76 28.64
C PRO A 18 -45.18 25.32 27.32
N ARG A 19 -45.86 24.40 26.61
CA ARG A 19 -45.67 24.12 25.19
C ARG A 19 -45.90 25.37 24.34
N THR A 20 -44.90 25.75 23.56
CA THR A 20 -45.08 26.36 22.24
C THR A 20 -44.45 25.45 21.21
N ALA A 21 -45.26 25.11 20.21
CA ALA A 21 -44.96 24.24 19.10
C ALA A 21 -43.81 24.76 18.22
N SER A 22 -43.34 23.83 17.37
CA SER A 22 -42.63 24.06 16.11
C SER A 22 -41.11 24.22 16.17
N ARG A 23 -40.43 23.07 16.28
CA ARG A 23 -39.61 22.53 15.17
C ARG A 23 -39.13 21.13 15.51
N GLU A 24 -39.96 20.14 15.23
CA GLU A 24 -39.42 18.91 14.64
C GLU A 24 -38.85 19.30 13.27
N ALA A 25 -37.59 19.74 13.28
CA ALA A 25 -36.76 19.63 12.10
C ALA A 25 -36.36 18.16 12.03
N ASP A 26 -37.21 17.41 11.33
CA ASP A 26 -36.88 16.25 10.51
C ASP A 26 -35.35 16.05 10.40
N LYS A 27 -34.79 15.21 11.28
CA LYS A 27 -33.53 14.54 10.97
C LYS A 27 -33.89 13.46 9.96
N ALA A 28 -34.06 13.87 8.71
CA ALA A 28 -33.86 12.98 7.58
C ALA A 28 -32.57 12.19 7.85
N PRO A 29 -32.59 10.86 7.72
CA PRO A 29 -31.35 10.10 7.81
C PRO A 29 -30.44 10.66 6.74
N ASP A 30 -29.33 11.26 7.17
CA ASP A 30 -28.22 11.64 6.32
C ASP A 30 -27.85 10.36 5.57
N LYS A 31 -28.35 10.23 4.34
CA LYS A 31 -27.96 9.18 3.42
C LYS A 31 -26.49 9.44 3.24
N LYS A 32 -25.64 8.78 4.05
CA LYS A 32 -24.21 8.65 3.82
C LYS A 32 -24.09 8.30 2.35
N LYS A 33 -23.75 9.29 1.53
CA LYS A 33 -23.68 9.12 0.09
C LYS A 33 -22.70 7.96 -0.10
N ALA A 34 -23.18 6.87 -0.70
CA ALA A 34 -22.34 5.72 -0.94
C ALA A 34 -21.07 6.23 -1.65
N ALA A 35 -19.92 5.94 -1.05
CA ALA A 35 -18.63 6.45 -1.49
C ALA A 35 -17.94 5.33 -2.25
N SER A 36 -17.62 5.60 -3.51
CA SER A 36 -16.82 4.70 -4.33
C SER A 36 -15.34 5.01 -4.15
N CYS A 37 -14.51 3.96 -4.21
CA CYS A 37 -13.07 4.10 -4.33
C CYS A 37 -12.55 3.29 -5.52
N GLN A 38 -11.77 3.94 -6.38
CA GLN A 38 -11.18 3.37 -7.58
C GLN A 38 -9.66 3.57 -7.55
N LEU A 39 -8.92 2.47 -7.66
CA LEU A 39 -7.46 2.48 -7.74
C LEU A 39 -7.03 2.27 -9.19
N TRP A 40 -6.33 3.24 -9.74
CA TRP A 40 -5.73 3.18 -11.07
C TRP A 40 -4.22 3.00 -10.89
N SER A 41 -3.64 1.93 -11.44
CA SER A 41 -2.21 1.64 -11.34
C SER A 41 -1.50 1.76 -12.68
N ASP A 42 -0.17 1.61 -12.65
CA ASP A 42 0.66 1.50 -13.85
C ASP A 42 0.63 2.74 -14.77
N LEU A 43 0.30 3.90 -14.23
CA LEU A 43 0.16 5.15 -14.98
C LEU A 43 1.53 5.80 -15.21
N ALA A 44 1.81 6.19 -16.46
CA ALA A 44 2.90 7.12 -16.70
C ALA A 44 2.61 8.47 -16.02
N SER A 45 3.64 9.29 -15.78
CA SER A 45 3.44 10.58 -15.12
C SER A 45 2.49 11.50 -15.90
N SER A 46 2.61 11.52 -17.23
CA SER A 46 1.72 12.26 -18.13
C SER A 46 0.26 11.82 -18.01
N ASP A 47 0.04 10.51 -17.89
CA ASP A 47 -1.29 9.92 -17.84
C ASP A 47 -1.97 10.25 -16.51
N ALA A 48 -1.21 10.18 -15.41
CA ALA A 48 -1.68 10.62 -14.10
C ALA A 48 -2.04 12.11 -14.11
N ASP A 49 -1.21 12.97 -14.73
CA ASP A 49 -1.51 14.40 -14.86
C ASP A 49 -2.80 14.65 -15.66
N GLN A 50 -3.04 13.89 -16.73
CA GLN A 50 -4.27 13.98 -17.53
C GLN A 50 -5.51 13.60 -16.72
N VAL A 51 -5.43 12.55 -15.92
CA VAL A 51 -6.54 12.13 -15.04
C VAL A 51 -6.81 13.19 -13.96
N GLU A 52 -5.77 13.73 -13.33
CA GLU A 52 -5.93 14.79 -12.31
C GLU A 52 -6.56 16.07 -12.89
N ARG A 53 -6.23 16.43 -14.13
CA ARG A 53 -6.90 17.53 -14.85
C ARG A 53 -8.35 17.22 -15.16
N LEU A 54 -8.66 16.03 -15.67
CA LEU A 54 -10.04 15.59 -15.91
C LEU A 54 -10.90 15.69 -14.65
N LEU A 55 -10.34 15.30 -13.50
CA LEU A 55 -11.03 15.41 -12.21
C LEU A 55 -11.33 16.87 -11.84
N THR A 56 -10.36 17.74 -12.04
CA THR A 56 -10.49 19.17 -11.74
C THR A 56 -11.54 19.84 -12.63
N ASP A 57 -11.56 19.49 -13.92
CA ASP A 57 -12.41 20.15 -14.92
C ASP A 57 -13.86 19.63 -14.93
N GLN A 58 -14.05 18.32 -14.72
CA GLN A 58 -15.35 17.65 -14.97
C GLN A 58 -15.89 16.88 -13.77
N PHE A 59 -15.06 16.53 -12.78
CA PHE A 59 -15.45 15.65 -11.67
C PHE A 59 -15.00 16.20 -10.31
N ALA A 60 -15.27 17.47 -10.02
CA ALA A 60 -14.82 18.17 -8.82
C ALA A 60 -15.26 17.53 -7.48
N ALA A 61 -16.29 16.67 -7.50
CA ALA A 61 -16.76 15.89 -6.36
C ALA A 61 -15.83 14.72 -5.98
N PHE A 62 -14.89 14.35 -6.86
CA PHE A 62 -13.90 13.31 -6.63
C PHE A 62 -12.57 13.90 -6.13
N LYS A 63 -11.85 13.11 -5.35
CA LYS A 63 -10.51 13.44 -4.85
C LYS A 63 -9.55 12.32 -5.21
N ALA A 64 -8.44 12.67 -5.86
CA ALA A 64 -7.36 11.74 -6.15
C ALA A 64 -6.23 11.88 -5.14
N THR A 65 -5.65 10.74 -4.74
CA THR A 65 -4.37 10.67 -4.05
C THR A 65 -3.38 9.96 -4.97
N ARG A 66 -2.32 10.67 -5.35
CA ARG A 66 -1.24 10.13 -6.17
C ARG A 66 -0.14 9.53 -5.32
N ARG A 67 0.33 8.36 -5.73
CA ARG A 67 1.55 7.74 -5.23
C ARG A 67 2.42 7.30 -6.39
N THR A 68 3.67 7.74 -6.38
CA THR A 68 4.67 7.23 -7.33
C THR A 68 5.30 5.96 -6.76
N VAL A 69 5.26 4.90 -7.54
CA VAL A 69 5.95 3.64 -7.28
C VAL A 69 7.20 3.62 -8.14
N ALA A 70 8.34 3.89 -7.50
CA ALA A 70 9.64 3.69 -8.11
C ALA A 70 10.13 2.30 -7.72
N GLU A 71 10.19 1.39 -8.69
CA GLU A 71 11.00 0.19 -8.56
C GLU A 71 12.47 0.65 -8.59
N ASN A 72 13.25 0.29 -7.56
CA ASN A 72 14.67 0.64 -7.53
C ASN A 72 15.40 -0.05 -8.71
N SER A 73 15.61 0.70 -9.78
CA SER A 73 16.76 0.51 -10.66
C SER A 73 18.02 0.81 -9.86
N GLY A 74 19.02 -0.05 -9.97
CA GLY A 74 20.24 0.07 -9.20
C GLY A 74 21.07 -1.19 -9.30
N TYR A 75 21.76 -1.52 -8.22
CA TYR A 75 22.72 -2.61 -8.18
C TYR A 75 22.29 -3.61 -7.12
N TRP A 76 22.33 -4.88 -7.49
CA TRP A 76 22.02 -5.98 -6.61
C TRP A 76 23.30 -6.74 -6.30
N VAL A 77 23.62 -6.88 -5.02
CA VAL A 77 24.71 -7.74 -4.57
C VAL A 77 24.11 -9.07 -4.14
N PHE A 78 24.54 -10.15 -4.77
CA PHE A 78 23.95 -11.46 -4.58
C PHE A 78 24.97 -12.59 -4.78
N ILE A 79 24.67 -13.74 -4.20
CA ILE A 79 25.29 -15.01 -4.59
C ILE A 79 24.41 -15.62 -5.69
N PRO A 80 24.99 -16.04 -6.83
CA PRO A 80 24.25 -16.65 -7.93
C PRO A 80 23.34 -17.81 -7.49
N PRO A 81 22.30 -18.12 -8.28
CA PRO A 81 21.45 -19.30 -8.08
C PRO A 81 22.24 -20.55 -7.75
N LEU A 82 21.86 -21.21 -6.67
CA LEU A 82 22.44 -22.48 -6.25
C LEU A 82 21.64 -23.63 -6.84
N ALA A 83 22.27 -24.81 -6.92
CA ALA A 83 21.71 -25.96 -7.63
C ALA A 83 20.36 -26.43 -7.04
N ASN A 84 20.18 -26.32 -5.73
CA ASN A 84 18.98 -26.73 -5.03
C ASN A 84 18.82 -25.96 -3.70
N LYS A 85 17.69 -26.16 -3.03
CA LYS A 85 17.34 -25.51 -1.76
C LYS A 85 18.28 -25.88 -0.62
N GLU A 86 18.81 -27.10 -0.62
CA GLU A 86 19.74 -27.58 0.41
C GLU A 86 21.06 -26.80 0.36
N GLU A 87 21.64 -26.64 -0.84
CA GLU A 87 22.83 -25.82 -1.08
C GLU A 87 22.59 -24.35 -0.70
N ALA A 88 21.42 -23.81 -1.02
CA ALA A 88 21.04 -22.46 -0.59
C ALA A 88 20.95 -22.32 0.94
N SER A 89 20.43 -23.34 1.62
CA SER A 89 20.32 -23.36 3.08
C SER A 89 21.69 -23.50 3.74
N LYS A 90 22.56 -24.35 3.20
CA LYS A 90 23.95 -24.49 3.64
C LYS A 90 24.72 -23.18 3.48
N LYS A 91 24.57 -22.53 2.33
CA LYS A 91 25.23 -21.25 2.08
C LYS A 91 24.70 -20.13 2.98
N ALA A 92 23.40 -20.11 3.24
CA ALA A 92 22.80 -19.23 4.24
C ALA A 92 23.39 -19.46 5.65
N ALA A 93 23.57 -20.71 6.07
CA ALA A 93 24.20 -21.02 7.35
C ALA A 93 25.66 -20.54 7.40
N GLU A 94 26.44 -20.73 6.33
CA GLU A 94 27.81 -20.19 6.24
C GLU A 94 27.83 -18.66 6.41
N LEU A 95 26.91 -17.94 5.76
CA LEU A 95 26.80 -16.49 5.90
C LEU A 95 26.53 -16.06 7.34
N GLN A 96 25.65 -16.78 8.05
CA GLN A 96 25.38 -16.50 9.47
C GLN A 96 26.62 -16.73 10.34
N GLN A 97 27.40 -17.78 10.09
CA GLN A 97 28.66 -18.04 10.80
C GLN A 97 29.71 -16.94 10.57
N LEU A 98 29.67 -16.28 9.40
CA LEU A 98 30.51 -15.13 9.07
C LEU A 98 29.96 -13.79 9.61
N GLY A 99 28.90 -13.81 10.42
CA GLY A 99 28.28 -12.61 10.98
C GLY A 99 27.53 -11.78 9.94
N ILE A 100 26.96 -12.42 8.92
CA ILE A 100 26.09 -11.81 7.92
C ILE A 100 24.69 -12.33 8.16
N SER A 101 23.87 -11.51 8.81
CA SER A 101 22.45 -11.76 9.08
C SER A 101 21.55 -11.19 7.99
N ASP A 102 22.00 -10.13 7.32
CA ASP A 102 21.22 -9.37 6.34
C ASP A 102 21.30 -10.01 4.95
N PHE A 103 20.62 -11.15 4.80
CA PHE A 103 20.49 -11.83 3.52
C PHE A 103 19.10 -12.42 3.32
N PHE A 104 18.75 -12.69 2.05
CA PHE A 104 17.48 -13.29 1.69
C PHE A 104 17.64 -14.29 0.55
N VAL A 105 17.11 -15.51 0.73
CA VAL A 105 17.08 -16.52 -0.33
C VAL A 105 15.88 -16.25 -1.25
N VAL A 106 16.15 -16.00 -2.53
CA VAL A 106 15.13 -15.73 -3.54
C VAL A 106 14.34 -17.00 -3.83
N GLN A 107 13.06 -17.01 -3.44
CA GLN A 107 12.15 -18.13 -3.70
C GLN A 107 11.31 -17.95 -4.97
N ALA A 108 11.27 -16.74 -5.52
CA ALA A 108 10.50 -16.45 -6.73
C ALA A 108 11.06 -17.23 -7.92
N SER A 109 10.17 -17.90 -8.67
CA SER A 109 10.52 -18.62 -9.89
C SER A 109 11.12 -17.68 -10.94
N GLY A 110 12.16 -18.15 -11.63
CA GLY A 110 12.83 -17.40 -12.69
C GLY A 110 14.34 -17.60 -12.67
N ALA A 111 15.05 -16.79 -13.47
CA ALA A 111 16.51 -16.89 -13.61
C ALA A 111 17.30 -16.70 -12.31
N ASN A 112 16.69 -16.08 -11.30
CA ASN A 112 17.31 -15.78 -10.00
C ASN A 112 16.80 -16.67 -8.85
N GLN A 113 16.03 -17.72 -9.15
CA GLN A 113 15.53 -18.64 -8.12
C GLN A 113 16.71 -19.30 -7.39
N LEU A 114 16.64 -19.38 -6.05
CA LEU A 114 17.71 -19.89 -5.17
C LEU A 114 18.98 -19.02 -5.11
N ALA A 115 18.97 -17.83 -5.69
CA ALA A 115 20.02 -16.84 -5.43
C ALA A 115 19.90 -16.32 -3.99
N ILE A 116 21.03 -15.90 -3.40
CA ILE A 116 21.03 -15.26 -2.08
C ILE A 116 21.29 -13.77 -2.26
N SER A 117 20.26 -12.96 -2.03
CA SER A 117 20.36 -11.51 -1.98
C SER A 117 21.13 -11.08 -0.74
N LEU A 118 22.15 -10.24 -0.92
CA LEU A 118 23.00 -9.67 0.12
C LEU A 118 22.86 -8.14 0.20
N GLY A 119 21.89 -7.57 -0.52
CA GLY A 119 21.58 -6.15 -0.49
C GLY A 119 21.30 -5.57 -1.87
N THR A 120 20.46 -4.54 -1.90
CA THR A 120 20.17 -3.75 -3.09
C THR A 120 20.57 -2.30 -2.85
N TYR A 121 21.25 -1.72 -3.81
CA TYR A 121 21.89 -0.41 -3.73
C TYR A 121 21.41 0.46 -4.90
N ARG A 122 21.41 1.79 -4.70
CA ARG A 122 21.02 2.73 -5.75
C ARG A 122 22.16 3.12 -6.68
N SER A 123 23.41 3.00 -6.22
CA SER A 123 24.61 3.37 -6.97
C SER A 123 25.62 2.23 -7.01
N GLU A 124 26.51 2.27 -8.00
CA GLU A 124 27.53 1.25 -8.21
C GLU A 124 28.56 1.27 -7.09
N GLU A 125 28.94 2.47 -6.65
CA GLU A 125 29.95 2.68 -5.62
C GLU A 125 29.48 2.09 -4.28
N ALA A 126 28.21 2.28 -3.94
CA ALA A 126 27.63 1.70 -2.72
C ALA A 126 27.56 0.16 -2.80
N ALA A 127 27.22 -0.40 -3.97
CA ALA A 127 27.23 -1.84 -4.16
C ALA A 127 28.64 -2.44 -4.11
N ASN A 128 29.63 -1.78 -4.71
CA ASN A 128 31.03 -2.18 -4.63
C ASN A 128 31.54 -2.11 -3.19
N ALA A 129 31.23 -1.05 -2.44
CA ALA A 129 31.61 -0.95 -1.02
C ALA A 129 30.99 -2.07 -0.17
N GLY A 130 29.71 -2.41 -0.43
CA GLY A 130 29.05 -3.56 0.20
C GLY A 130 29.73 -4.88 -0.16
N LEU A 131 30.09 -5.05 -1.43
CA LEU A 131 30.79 -6.24 -1.93
C LEU A 131 32.19 -6.40 -1.30
N GLU A 132 32.94 -5.32 -1.16
CA GLU A 132 34.24 -5.32 -0.45
C GLU A 132 34.07 -5.66 1.03
N THR A 133 33.04 -5.13 1.69
CA THR A 133 32.73 -5.47 3.09
C THR A 133 32.42 -6.97 3.24
N LEU A 134 31.65 -7.54 2.31
CA LEU A 134 31.35 -8.97 2.28
C LEU A 134 32.61 -9.82 2.05
N ARG A 135 33.50 -9.37 1.15
CA ARG A 135 34.78 -10.02 0.88
C ARG A 135 35.71 -9.99 2.09
N ALA A 136 35.78 -8.86 2.80
CA ALA A 136 36.55 -8.73 4.04
C ALA A 136 36.05 -9.68 5.14
N LYS A 137 34.75 -9.97 5.18
CA LYS A 137 34.14 -11.00 6.05
C LYS A 137 34.30 -12.43 5.55
N GLY A 138 34.95 -12.65 4.40
CA GLY A 138 35.20 -13.99 3.84
C GLY A 138 34.21 -14.46 2.78
N VAL A 139 33.21 -13.65 2.40
CA VAL A 139 32.24 -14.02 1.36
C VAL A 139 32.77 -13.70 -0.03
N LYS A 140 33.38 -14.71 -0.66
CA LYS A 140 33.95 -14.59 -2.01
C LYS A 140 32.97 -14.91 -3.14
N SER A 141 31.85 -15.55 -2.83
CA SER A 141 30.84 -15.98 -3.81
C SER A 141 29.85 -14.89 -4.21
N ALA A 142 29.90 -13.73 -3.55
CA ALA A 142 29.06 -12.59 -3.87
C ALA A 142 29.52 -11.91 -5.17
N LYS A 143 28.54 -11.47 -5.96
CA LYS A 143 28.72 -10.71 -7.20
C LYS A 143 27.75 -9.53 -7.20
N MET A 144 28.10 -8.50 -7.95
CA MET A 144 27.22 -7.38 -8.25
C MET A 144 26.60 -7.60 -9.63
N GLY A 145 25.31 -7.32 -9.75
CA GLY A 145 24.63 -7.23 -11.04
C GLY A 145 23.73 -6.01 -11.09
N GLU A 146 23.57 -5.45 -12.28
CA GLU A 146 22.59 -4.39 -12.50
C GLU A 146 21.18 -4.96 -12.34
N ARG A 147 20.39 -4.33 -11.47
CA ARG A 147 18.95 -4.56 -11.36
C ARG A 147 18.26 -3.45 -12.12
N LYS A 148 17.79 -3.75 -13.32
CA LYS A 148 16.88 -2.85 -14.05
C LYS A 148 15.49 -3.00 -13.43
N GLY A 149 15.12 -2.04 -12.59
CA GLY A 149 13.74 -1.89 -12.15
C GLY A 149 12.86 -1.49 -13.34
N ARG A 150 11.57 -1.78 -13.26
CA ARG A 150 10.62 -1.17 -14.20
C ARG A 150 10.68 0.35 -14.06
N PRO A 151 10.49 1.14 -15.14
CA PRO A 151 10.32 2.57 -15.02
C PRO A 151 9.30 2.94 -13.92
N PRO A 152 9.56 4.01 -13.15
CA PRO A 152 8.63 4.44 -12.13
C PRO A 152 7.24 4.70 -12.74
N PHE A 153 6.21 4.23 -12.06
CA PHE A 153 4.83 4.42 -12.46
C PHE A 153 4.05 5.05 -11.32
N ASN A 154 2.87 5.58 -11.62
CA ASN A 154 2.01 6.23 -10.66
C ASN A 154 0.77 5.36 -10.41
N THR A 155 0.30 5.42 -9.18
CA THR A 155 -1.02 4.94 -8.80
C THR A 155 -1.87 6.12 -8.36
N LEU A 156 -3.10 6.21 -8.84
CA LEU A 156 -4.09 7.19 -8.42
C LEU A 156 -5.21 6.46 -7.68
N GLU A 157 -5.38 6.78 -6.41
CA GLU A 157 -6.52 6.35 -5.60
C GLU A 157 -7.58 7.46 -5.63
N ILE A 158 -8.71 7.21 -6.27
CA ILE A 158 -9.75 8.20 -6.50
C ILE A 158 -10.99 7.85 -5.67
N HIS A 159 -11.41 8.78 -4.82
CA HIS A 159 -12.58 8.67 -3.95
C HIS A 159 -13.65 9.66 -4.37
N GLY A 160 -14.92 9.26 -4.33
CA GLY A 160 -16.03 10.17 -4.59
C GLY A 160 -17.39 9.50 -4.58
N PRO A 161 -18.43 10.18 -5.07
CA PRO A 161 -19.80 9.68 -5.05
C PRO A 161 -19.99 8.47 -5.96
N GLU A 162 -20.55 7.37 -5.43
CA GLU A 162 -20.80 6.14 -6.17
C GLU A 162 -21.69 6.37 -7.41
N ALA A 163 -22.65 7.29 -7.31
CA ALA A 163 -23.55 7.65 -8.41
C ALA A 163 -22.82 8.15 -9.68
N GLN A 164 -21.60 8.65 -9.56
CA GLN A 164 -20.79 9.16 -10.68
C GLN A 164 -19.59 8.26 -11.01
N ALA A 165 -19.37 7.18 -10.26
CA ALA A 165 -18.16 6.35 -10.36
C ALA A 165 -17.99 5.68 -11.73
N GLU A 166 -19.10 5.21 -12.33
CA GLU A 166 -19.09 4.61 -13.67
C GLU A 166 -18.87 5.65 -14.78
N ALA A 167 -19.40 6.87 -14.61
CA ALA A 167 -19.16 7.96 -15.55
C ALA A 167 -17.67 8.37 -15.53
N LEU A 168 -17.09 8.50 -14.34
CA LEU A 168 -15.66 8.76 -14.18
C LEU A 168 -14.81 7.64 -14.80
N ARG A 169 -15.15 6.37 -14.54
CA ARG A 169 -14.44 5.22 -15.11
C ARG A 169 -14.44 5.25 -16.64
N LYS A 170 -15.58 5.53 -17.26
CA LYS A 170 -15.69 5.64 -18.72
C LYS A 170 -14.85 6.79 -19.27
N ALA A 171 -14.86 7.95 -18.59
CA ALA A 171 -14.06 9.10 -18.99
C ALA A 171 -12.55 8.82 -18.92
N ILE A 172 -12.08 8.19 -17.83
CA ILE A 172 -10.67 7.79 -17.71
C ILE A 172 -10.32 6.70 -18.74
N ALA A 173 -11.19 5.72 -18.97
CA ALA A 173 -10.95 4.68 -19.98
C ALA A 173 -10.89 5.24 -21.41
N ALA A 174 -11.59 6.33 -21.70
CA ALA A 174 -11.50 7.03 -22.98
C ALA A 174 -10.17 7.76 -23.16
N LEU A 175 -9.60 8.32 -22.08
CA LEU A 175 -8.26 8.90 -22.08
C LEU A 175 -7.17 7.82 -22.14
N LEU A 176 -7.36 6.74 -21.38
CA LEU A 176 -6.35 5.71 -21.11
C LEU A 176 -6.95 4.31 -21.37
N PRO A 177 -7.03 3.86 -22.63
CA PRO A 177 -7.76 2.63 -23.00
C PRO A 177 -7.14 1.33 -22.45
N ARG A 178 -5.90 1.39 -21.95
CA ARG A 178 -5.21 0.25 -21.33
C ARG A 178 -5.29 0.24 -19.80
N ALA A 179 -5.74 1.33 -19.18
CA ALA A 179 -5.84 1.44 -17.73
C ALA A 179 -7.18 0.85 -17.27
N VAL A 180 -7.14 -0.05 -16.28
CA VAL A 180 -8.34 -0.66 -15.69
C VAL A 180 -8.32 -0.39 -14.19
N PRO A 181 -9.38 0.20 -13.62
CA PRO A 181 -9.40 0.43 -12.19
C PRO A 181 -9.64 -0.87 -11.43
N THR A 182 -9.04 -0.97 -10.26
CA THR A 182 -9.35 -1.97 -9.25
C THR A 182 -10.07 -1.31 -8.07
N VAL A 183 -10.77 -2.10 -7.27
CA VAL A 183 -11.36 -1.59 -6.01
C VAL A 183 -10.22 -1.31 -5.04
N CYS A 184 -10.27 -0.17 -4.36
CA CYS A 184 -9.27 0.15 -3.35
C CYS A 184 -9.29 -0.87 -2.22
N LYS A 185 -8.12 -1.30 -1.77
CA LYS A 185 -8.01 -2.10 -0.55
C LYS A 185 -8.45 -1.22 0.64
N PRO A 186 -9.27 -1.72 1.58
CA PRO A 186 -9.60 -0.95 2.78
C PRO A 186 -8.30 -0.61 3.51
N ARG A 187 -8.10 0.68 3.76
CA ARG A 187 -6.92 1.17 4.48
C ARG A 187 -6.97 0.60 5.90
N SER A 188 -6.18 -0.43 6.18
CA SER A 188 -5.91 -0.88 7.54
C SER A 188 -5.25 0.29 8.28
N VAL A 189 -5.99 0.96 9.14
CA VAL A 189 -5.45 1.97 10.05
C VAL A 189 -4.61 1.20 11.10
N PRO A 190 -3.33 1.53 11.29
CA PRO A 190 -2.51 0.93 12.34
C PRO A 190 -2.97 1.33 13.74
#